data_AF-A0A9E1IFN8-F1
#
_entry.id   AF-A0A9E1IFN8-F1
#
_cell.length_a   1.000
_cell.length_b   1.000
_cell.length_c   1.000
_cell.angle_alpha   90.00
_cell.angle_beta   90.00
_cell.angle_gamma   90.00
#
_symmetry.space_group_name_H-M   'P 1'
#
loop_
_entity.id
_entity.type
_entity.pdbx_description
1 polymer ?
#
loop_
_entity_poly.entity_id
_entity_poly.type
_entity_poly.pdbx_seq_one_letter_code
_entity_poly.pdbx_strand_id
1 'polypeptide(L)'
;MDVENLDLIVEKLKAANGSQKVVDQMLHDHGAPVVLGWLEFLGFPRNDVYAVTDAPNDCPWQHENDEPTVVVEETFHSLAEQLPDMVAFIGRHCVAVAVVRFHWAWLKVYLIKRESKLSLLVGGPANGELSLEGELSSWGAPPSLASFYGVHDGFGPLASSNSFWSENSILPSQGLIPLARMVHESEELPYNPDDLLMFSPNGYGDGRCFQRQTIQQVNPPTVMWLNKDRSLIEEWGFYEYVDALFSQ
;
A
#
# COMPACT_ATOMS: atom_id res chain seq x y z
N MET A 1 -6.54 21.85 -18.14
CA MET A 1 -5.74 20.82 -18.84
C MET A 1 -6.40 20.53 -20.18
N ASP A 2 -5.65 20.49 -21.28
CA ASP A 2 -6.23 20.33 -22.62
C ASP A 2 -6.56 18.85 -22.89
N VAL A 3 -7.84 18.53 -23.06
CA VAL A 3 -8.37 17.15 -23.16
C VAL A 3 -7.72 16.39 -24.33
N GLU A 4 -7.34 17.10 -25.39
CA GLU A 4 -6.71 16.55 -26.60
C GLU A 4 -5.33 15.93 -26.33
N ASN A 5 -4.56 16.43 -25.34
CA ASN A 5 -3.23 15.88 -25.03
C ASN A 5 -3.31 14.54 -24.30
N LEU A 6 -4.37 14.32 -23.52
CA LEU A 6 -4.54 13.15 -22.67
C LEU A 6 -5.00 11.93 -23.47
N ASP A 7 -5.91 12.12 -24.43
CA ASP A 7 -6.33 11.08 -25.37
C ASP A 7 -5.15 10.57 -26.20
N LEU A 8 -4.29 11.49 -26.68
CA LEU A 8 -3.08 11.15 -27.41
C LEU A 8 -2.09 10.32 -26.56
N ILE A 9 -1.99 10.62 -25.26
CA ILE A 9 -1.14 9.85 -24.32
C ILE A 9 -1.70 8.44 -24.14
N VAL A 10 -3.01 8.30 -23.89
CA VAL A 10 -3.66 7.00 -23.70
C VAL A 10 -3.58 6.13 -24.95
N GLU A 11 -3.80 6.70 -26.14
CA GLU A 11 -3.68 5.97 -27.40
C GLU A 11 -2.25 5.49 -27.65
N LYS A 12 -1.26 6.34 -27.38
CA LYS A 12 0.15 5.95 -27.49
C LYS A 12 0.53 4.87 -26.46
N LEU A 13 0.01 4.91 -25.23
CA LEU A 13 0.21 3.85 -24.23
C LEU A 13 -0.42 2.52 -24.65
N LYS A 14 -1.64 2.56 -25.19
CA LYS A 14 -2.34 1.39 -25.76
C LYS A 14 -1.59 0.82 -26.96
N ALA A 15 -1.19 1.66 -27.91
CA ALA A 15 -0.44 1.27 -29.10
C ALA A 15 0.95 0.69 -28.76
N ALA A 16 1.55 1.18 -27.68
CA ALA A 16 2.81 0.70 -27.16
C ALA A 16 2.68 -0.54 -26.26
N ASN A 17 1.44 -1.00 -25.97
CA ASN A 17 1.14 -2.05 -24.99
C ASN A 17 1.84 -1.81 -23.64
N GLY A 18 1.88 -0.54 -23.19
CA GLY A 18 2.60 -0.13 -21.98
C GLY A 18 4.14 -0.14 -22.11
N SER A 19 4.71 -0.06 -23.32
CA SER A 19 6.16 -0.04 -23.52
C SER A 19 6.81 1.10 -22.73
N GLN A 20 7.69 0.72 -21.82
CA GLN A 20 8.47 1.62 -20.97
C GLN A 20 9.13 2.78 -21.72
N LYS A 21 9.72 2.52 -22.89
CA LYS A 21 10.40 3.56 -23.70
C LYS A 21 9.46 4.69 -24.11
N VAL A 22 8.19 4.37 -24.37
CA VAL A 22 7.16 5.34 -24.71
C VAL A 22 6.75 6.13 -23.46
N VAL A 23 6.60 5.45 -22.31
CA VAL A 23 6.28 6.13 -21.05
C VAL A 23 7.41 7.07 -20.60
N ASP A 24 8.68 6.67 -20.77
CA ASP A 24 9.83 7.50 -20.42
C ASP A 24 9.93 8.77 -21.27
N GLN A 25 9.67 8.67 -22.57
CA GLN A 25 9.61 9.81 -23.46
C GLN A 25 8.45 10.74 -23.07
N MET A 26 7.29 10.16 -22.74
CA MET A 26 6.13 10.94 -22.31
C MET A 26 6.33 11.64 -20.97
N LEU A 27 6.97 10.98 -19.99
CA LEU A 27 7.25 11.59 -18.69
C LEU A 27 8.18 12.80 -18.85
N HIS A 28 9.16 12.70 -19.74
CA HIS A 28 10.02 13.81 -20.11
C HIS A 28 9.24 14.95 -20.78
N ASP A 29 8.32 14.63 -21.69
CA ASP A 29 7.63 15.63 -22.52
C ASP A 29 6.39 16.24 -21.84
N HIS A 30 5.76 15.54 -20.89
CA HIS A 30 4.42 15.85 -20.41
C HIS A 30 4.21 15.78 -18.89
N GLY A 31 5.10 15.17 -18.10
CA GLY A 31 4.97 15.14 -16.62
C GLY A 31 3.69 14.47 -16.09
N ALA A 32 2.97 15.12 -15.18
CA ALA A 32 1.77 14.60 -14.49
C ALA A 32 0.66 14.00 -15.39
N PRO A 33 0.33 14.57 -16.58
CA PRO A 33 -0.55 13.97 -17.57
C PRO A 33 -0.29 12.50 -17.94
N VAL A 34 0.94 12.01 -17.77
CA VAL A 34 1.29 10.60 -18.05
C VAL A 34 0.77 9.65 -16.99
N VAL A 35 0.75 10.07 -15.72
CA VAL A 35 0.15 9.30 -14.62
C VAL A 35 -1.33 9.11 -14.87
N LEU A 36 -2.00 10.19 -15.29
CA LEU A 36 -3.43 10.18 -15.60
C LEU A 36 -3.74 9.19 -16.74
N GLY A 37 -2.96 9.23 -17.82
CA GLY A 37 -3.12 8.28 -18.92
C GLY A 37 -2.78 6.83 -18.56
N TRP A 38 -1.83 6.60 -17.65
CA TRP A 38 -1.44 5.26 -17.22
C TRP A 38 -2.45 4.64 -16.26
N LEU A 39 -3.05 5.43 -15.36
CA LEU A 39 -4.16 5.01 -14.52
C LEU A 39 -5.40 4.69 -15.37
N GLU A 40 -5.69 5.49 -16.39
CA GLU A 40 -6.76 5.19 -17.35
C GLU A 40 -6.50 3.86 -18.09
N PHE A 41 -5.25 3.60 -18.49
CA PHE A 41 -4.86 2.31 -19.07
C PHE A 41 -5.04 1.13 -18.10
N LEU A 42 -4.82 1.34 -16.81
CA LEU A 42 -5.03 0.32 -15.76
C LEU A 42 -6.52 0.14 -15.38
N GLY A 43 -7.43 0.82 -16.07
CA GLY A 43 -8.87 0.63 -15.92
C GLY A 43 -9.54 1.59 -14.92
N PHE A 44 -8.82 2.60 -14.43
CA PHE A 44 -9.44 3.67 -13.64
C PHE A 44 -10.20 4.61 -14.58
N PRO A 45 -11.49 4.91 -14.32
CA PRO A 45 -12.22 5.85 -15.15
C PRO A 45 -11.53 7.21 -15.15
N ARG A 46 -11.35 7.83 -16.32
CA ARG A 46 -10.71 9.16 -16.42
C ARG A 46 -11.33 10.20 -15.48
N ASN A 47 -12.66 10.16 -15.33
CA ASN A 47 -13.40 11.09 -14.48
C ASN A 47 -13.13 10.89 -12.98
N ASP A 48 -12.34 9.89 -12.62
CA ASP A 48 -11.99 9.57 -11.25
C ASP A 48 -10.51 9.82 -10.94
N VAL A 49 -9.72 10.34 -11.87
CA VAL A 49 -8.28 10.60 -11.68
C VAL A 49 -8.01 12.11 -11.74
N TYR A 50 -7.34 12.64 -10.71
CA TYR A 50 -7.11 14.07 -10.54
C TYR A 50 -5.65 14.36 -10.20
N ALA A 51 -5.13 15.50 -10.68
CA ALA A 51 -3.99 16.11 -10.01
C ALA A 51 -4.41 16.51 -8.59
N VAL A 52 -3.47 16.50 -7.64
CA VAL A 52 -3.76 16.79 -6.22
C VAL A 52 -4.43 18.17 -6.07
N THR A 53 -3.92 19.16 -6.80
CA THR A 53 -4.38 20.55 -6.82
C THR A 53 -5.73 20.77 -7.53
N ASP A 54 -6.15 19.84 -8.38
CA ASP A 54 -7.41 19.88 -9.13
C ASP A 54 -8.48 18.93 -8.52
N ALA A 55 -8.19 18.29 -7.38
CA ALA A 55 -9.07 17.30 -6.78
C ALA A 55 -10.39 17.92 -6.29
N PRO A 56 -11.51 17.19 -6.34
CA PRO A 56 -12.80 17.70 -5.89
C PRO A 56 -12.84 17.90 -4.37
N ASN A 57 -13.83 18.66 -3.91
CA ASN A 57 -13.91 19.08 -2.51
C ASN A 57 -14.07 17.95 -1.48
N ASP A 58 -14.47 16.76 -1.92
CA ASP A 58 -14.59 15.56 -1.09
C ASP A 58 -13.29 14.73 -1.06
N CYS A 59 -12.23 15.14 -1.77
CA CYS A 59 -10.91 14.54 -1.69
C CYS A 59 -10.18 15.00 -0.40
N PRO A 60 -9.61 14.07 0.39
CA PRO A 60 -8.88 14.39 1.62
C PRO A 60 -7.65 15.29 1.41
N TRP A 61 -7.07 15.27 0.20
CA TRP A 61 -5.78 15.90 -0.11
C TRP A 61 -5.90 17.14 -1.02
N GLN A 62 -7.11 17.65 -1.23
CA GLN A 62 -7.40 18.76 -2.17
C GLN A 62 -6.64 20.08 -1.94
N HIS A 63 -5.96 20.24 -0.80
CA HIS A 63 -5.24 21.47 -0.44
C HIS A 63 -3.73 21.28 -0.34
N GLU A 64 -3.24 20.11 -0.73
CA GLU A 64 -1.82 19.82 -0.69
C GLU A 64 -1.09 20.34 -1.94
N ASN A 65 0.23 20.40 -1.82
CA ASN A 65 1.12 20.66 -2.94
C ASN A 65 1.00 19.53 -4.01
N ASP A 66 1.41 19.78 -5.24
CA ASP A 66 1.56 18.76 -6.29
C ASP A 66 3.03 18.47 -6.67
N GLU A 67 3.98 19.21 -6.10
CA GLU A 67 5.42 18.94 -6.21
C GLU A 67 5.76 17.62 -5.49
N PRO A 68 6.18 16.56 -6.22
CA PRO A 68 6.26 15.20 -5.66
C PRO A 68 7.14 15.08 -4.41
N THR A 69 8.30 15.74 -4.40
CA THR A 69 9.22 15.72 -3.27
C THR A 69 8.59 16.33 -2.02
N VAL A 70 7.91 17.48 -2.15
CA VAL A 70 7.25 18.16 -1.03
C VAL A 70 6.12 17.29 -0.50
N VAL A 71 5.30 16.73 -1.39
CA VAL A 71 4.19 15.85 -0.98
C VAL A 71 4.70 14.64 -0.21
N VAL A 72 5.78 14.01 -0.65
CA VAL A 72 6.35 12.85 0.04
C VAL A 72 6.92 13.25 1.41
N GLU A 73 7.69 14.34 1.48
CA GLU A 73 8.25 14.84 2.73
C GLU A 73 7.16 15.17 3.75
N GLU A 74 6.10 15.87 3.33
CA GLU A 74 4.98 16.23 4.20
C GLU A 74 4.15 15.00 4.62
N THR A 75 3.82 14.13 3.66
CA THR A 75 2.97 12.95 3.95
C THR A 75 3.65 12.01 4.93
N PHE A 76 4.93 11.71 4.73
CA PHE A 76 5.64 10.71 5.54
C PHE A 76 6.49 11.31 6.67
N HIS A 77 6.34 12.61 6.95
CA HIS A 77 7.16 13.32 7.95
C HIS A 77 7.19 12.60 9.32
N SER A 78 6.02 12.16 9.79
CA SER A 78 5.87 11.49 11.10
C SER A 78 6.48 10.10 11.17
N LEU A 79 6.81 9.50 10.02
CA LEU A 79 7.41 8.15 9.92
C LEU A 79 8.89 8.20 9.51
N ALA A 80 9.45 9.37 9.20
CA ALA A 80 10.78 9.49 8.63
C ALA A 80 11.90 8.97 9.55
N GLU A 81 11.73 9.04 10.87
CA GLU A 81 12.71 8.51 11.83
C GLU A 81 12.68 6.97 11.88
N GLN A 82 11.50 6.37 11.73
CA GLN A 82 11.32 4.92 11.84
C GLN A 82 11.44 4.20 10.49
N LEU A 83 11.19 4.89 9.39
CA LEU A 83 11.20 4.39 8.01
C LEU A 83 12.10 5.23 7.08
N PRO A 84 13.37 5.47 7.45
CA PRO A 84 14.25 6.34 6.69
C PRO A 84 14.50 5.86 5.26
N ASP A 85 14.64 4.55 5.02
CA ASP A 85 14.91 4.01 3.69
C ASP A 85 13.67 4.11 2.78
N MET A 86 12.48 3.83 3.31
CA MET A 86 11.22 4.01 2.59
C MET A 86 11.01 5.47 2.19
N VAL A 87 11.13 6.41 3.13
CA VAL A 87 10.92 7.84 2.85
C VAL A 87 11.96 8.33 1.84
N ALA A 88 13.23 7.98 2.00
CA ALA A 88 14.27 8.35 1.06
C ALA A 88 14.06 7.71 -0.32
N PHE A 89 13.61 6.46 -0.39
CA PHE A 89 13.30 5.78 -1.63
C PHE A 89 12.18 6.50 -2.39
N ILE A 90 11.05 6.72 -1.73
CA ILE A 90 9.89 7.37 -2.37
C ILE A 90 10.29 8.79 -2.78
N GLY A 91 10.97 9.55 -1.92
CA GLY A 91 11.37 10.93 -2.21
C GLY A 91 12.32 11.04 -3.41
N ARG A 92 13.25 10.08 -3.59
CA ARG A 92 14.18 10.07 -4.73
C ARG A 92 13.54 9.63 -6.04
N HIS A 93 12.54 8.76 -5.98
CA HIS A 93 12.00 8.06 -7.16
C HIS A 93 10.59 8.47 -7.54
N CYS A 94 9.88 9.21 -6.69
CA CYS A 94 8.57 9.74 -7.01
C CYS A 94 8.70 10.89 -8.01
N VAL A 95 8.12 10.69 -9.19
CA VAL A 95 8.19 11.68 -10.29
C VAL A 95 6.86 12.41 -10.50
N ALA A 96 5.78 11.92 -9.89
CA ALA A 96 4.46 12.53 -9.94
C ALA A 96 3.56 11.95 -8.85
N VAL A 97 2.64 12.77 -8.36
CA VAL A 97 1.58 12.36 -7.44
C VAL A 97 0.22 12.70 -8.06
N ALA A 98 -0.73 11.78 -7.91
CA ALA A 98 -2.12 11.98 -8.31
C ALA A 98 -3.05 11.45 -7.21
N VAL A 99 -4.32 11.78 -7.31
CA VAL A 99 -5.37 11.18 -6.48
C VAL A 99 -6.42 10.54 -7.36
N VAL A 100 -6.94 9.41 -6.91
CA VAL A 100 -7.92 8.62 -7.65
C VAL A 100 -9.08 8.27 -6.75
N ARG A 101 -10.29 8.40 -7.28
CA ARG A 101 -11.49 7.82 -6.68
C ARG A 101 -11.67 6.41 -7.23
N PHE A 102 -11.47 5.39 -6.40
CA PHE A 102 -11.72 4.01 -6.81
C PHE A 102 -12.93 3.48 -6.06
N HIS A 103 -14.04 3.31 -6.81
CA HIS A 103 -15.35 3.00 -6.25
C HIS A 103 -15.77 4.03 -5.16
N TRP A 104 -15.74 3.61 -3.90
CA TRP A 104 -16.15 4.41 -2.75
C TRP A 104 -14.96 4.99 -1.96
N ALA A 105 -13.72 4.71 -2.36
CA ALA A 105 -12.51 5.11 -1.64
C ALA A 105 -11.65 6.08 -2.44
N TRP A 106 -10.93 6.95 -1.73
CA TRP A 106 -9.88 7.80 -2.29
C TRP A 106 -8.52 7.12 -2.15
N LEU A 107 -7.70 7.19 -3.18
CA LEU A 107 -6.33 6.69 -3.18
C LEU A 107 -5.39 7.81 -3.61
N LYS A 108 -4.31 8.01 -2.84
CA LYS A 108 -3.17 8.81 -3.26
C LYS A 108 -2.22 7.91 -4.01
N VAL A 109 -1.82 8.32 -5.21
CA VAL A 109 -1.00 7.54 -6.14
C VAL A 109 0.35 8.21 -6.31
N TYR A 110 1.42 7.47 -6.03
CA TYR A 110 2.79 7.88 -6.23
C TYR A 110 3.36 7.14 -7.43
N LEU A 111 3.69 7.87 -8.50
CA LEU A 111 4.41 7.29 -9.63
C LEU A 111 5.89 7.21 -9.30
N ILE A 112 6.40 5.99 -9.20
CA ILE A 112 7.79 5.69 -8.91
C ILE A 112 8.52 5.34 -10.20
N LYS A 113 9.64 6.02 -10.46
CA LYS A 113 10.54 5.75 -11.60
C LYS A 113 11.92 5.31 -11.10
N ARG A 114 12.27 4.05 -11.40
CA ARG A 114 13.61 3.49 -11.19
C ARG A 114 14.21 3.09 -12.52
N GLU A 115 15.25 3.79 -12.96
CA GLU A 115 15.90 3.52 -14.25
C GLU A 115 14.88 3.42 -15.40
N SER A 116 14.62 2.20 -15.90
CA SER A 116 13.67 1.84 -16.95
C SER A 116 12.48 1.05 -16.41
N LYS A 117 12.09 1.26 -15.15
CA LYS A 117 10.89 0.63 -14.55
C LYS A 117 10.02 1.70 -13.93
N LEU A 118 8.73 1.63 -14.23
CA LEU A 118 7.70 2.40 -13.56
C LEU A 118 6.88 1.48 -12.66
N SER A 119 6.53 2.00 -11.49
CA SER A 119 5.61 1.36 -10.56
C SER A 119 4.71 2.40 -9.92
N LEU A 120 3.55 1.95 -9.45
CA LEU A 120 2.61 2.79 -8.70
C LEU A 120 2.58 2.29 -7.26
N LEU A 121 2.87 3.18 -6.33
CA LEU A 121 2.52 2.99 -4.92
C LEU A 121 1.24 3.75 -4.66
N VAL A 122 0.39 3.19 -3.81
CA VAL A 122 -0.88 3.80 -3.45
C VAL A 122 -1.08 3.76 -1.95
N GLY A 123 -1.72 4.80 -1.42
CA GLY A 123 -2.15 4.86 -0.03
C GLY A 123 -3.56 5.41 0.13
N GLY A 124 -4.32 4.86 1.07
CA GLY A 124 -5.64 5.36 1.43
C GLY A 124 -5.57 6.66 2.25
N PRO A 125 -6.72 7.27 2.58
CA PRO A 125 -6.79 8.39 3.52
C PRO A 125 -6.21 7.98 4.87
N ALA A 126 -5.61 8.91 5.61
CA ALA A 126 -5.09 8.63 6.94
C ALA A 126 -6.18 8.06 7.86
N ASN A 127 -5.86 6.98 8.58
CA ASN A 127 -6.69 6.41 9.64
C ASN A 127 -5.94 6.49 10.98
N GLY A 128 -5.94 7.70 11.57
CA GLY A 128 -5.28 7.96 12.85
C GLY A 128 -5.99 7.35 14.07
N GLU A 129 -7.19 6.81 13.88
CA GLU A 129 -8.00 6.17 14.91
C GLU A 129 -8.22 4.68 14.61
N LEU A 130 -7.22 4.00 14.05
CA LEU A 130 -7.30 2.58 13.70
C LEU A 130 -7.83 1.78 14.90
N SER A 131 -9.06 1.28 14.74
CA SER A 131 -9.80 0.58 15.78
C SER A 131 -10.16 -0.80 15.27
N LEU A 132 -9.66 -1.83 15.94
CA LEU A 132 -9.97 -3.21 15.58
C LEU A 132 -11.33 -3.59 16.18
N GLU A 133 -12.32 -3.83 15.32
CA GLU A 133 -13.69 -4.18 15.72
C GLU A 133 -13.99 -5.68 15.63
N GLY A 134 -15.15 -6.08 16.16
CA GLY A 134 -15.66 -7.45 16.04
C GLY A 134 -14.73 -8.48 16.68
N GLU A 135 -14.37 -9.51 15.90
CA GLU A 135 -13.49 -10.61 16.34
C GLU A 135 -12.07 -10.15 16.71
N LEU A 136 -11.65 -8.98 16.22
CA LEU A 136 -10.32 -8.41 16.46
C LEU A 136 -10.25 -7.51 17.69
N SER A 137 -11.38 -7.23 18.34
CA SER A 137 -11.46 -6.36 19.52
C SER A 137 -10.56 -6.79 20.68
N SER A 138 -10.15 -8.07 20.73
CA SER A 138 -9.24 -8.60 21.76
C SER A 138 -7.76 -8.29 21.51
N TRP A 139 -7.39 -7.78 20.34
CA TRP A 139 -6.01 -7.47 20.00
C TRP A 139 -5.58 -6.07 20.43
N GLY A 140 -6.45 -5.08 20.24
CA GLY A 140 -6.01 -3.69 20.12
C GLY A 140 -5.12 -3.47 18.89
N ALA A 141 -5.17 -2.29 18.29
CA ALA A 141 -4.27 -1.98 17.17
C ALA A 141 -2.83 -1.87 17.68
N PRO A 142 -1.85 -2.63 17.13
CA PRO A 142 -0.45 -2.44 17.46
C PRO A 142 -0.03 -0.98 17.18
N PRO A 143 0.63 -0.26 18.11
CA PRO A 143 0.95 1.15 17.92
C PRO A 143 1.76 1.46 16.67
N SER A 144 2.65 0.55 16.27
CA SER A 144 3.43 0.69 15.04
C SER A 144 2.54 0.64 13.79
N LEU A 145 1.55 -0.25 13.76
CA LEU A 145 0.56 -0.33 12.68
C LEU A 145 -0.35 0.89 12.67
N ALA A 146 -0.87 1.30 13.83
CA ALA A 146 -1.74 2.47 13.96
C ALA A 146 -1.03 3.76 13.52
N SER A 147 0.23 3.94 13.92
CA SER A 147 1.05 5.08 13.49
C SER A 147 1.32 5.06 11.98
N PHE A 148 1.55 3.88 11.40
CA PHE A 148 1.72 3.72 9.96
C PHE A 148 0.43 4.06 9.19
N TYR A 149 -0.72 3.56 9.65
CA TYR A 149 -2.02 3.86 9.04
C TYR A 149 -2.50 5.29 9.30
N GLY A 150 -1.98 5.94 10.33
CA GLY A 150 -2.16 7.37 10.57
C GLY A 150 -1.61 8.27 9.46
N VAL A 151 -0.77 7.74 8.56
CA VAL A 151 -0.35 8.43 7.33
C VAL A 151 -1.21 8.00 6.14
N HIS A 152 -1.36 6.69 5.94
CA HIS A 152 -2.20 6.10 4.91
C HIS A 152 -2.90 4.85 5.43
N ASP A 153 -4.23 4.79 5.38
CA ASP A 153 -4.97 3.54 5.56
C ASP A 153 -4.64 2.57 4.41
N GLY A 154 -3.64 1.76 4.70
CA GLY A 154 -2.90 0.95 3.76
C GLY A 154 -2.01 1.69 2.81
N PHE A 155 -0.92 1.00 2.48
CA PHE A 155 0.11 1.50 1.59
C PHE A 155 0.79 0.35 0.87
N GLY A 156 1.07 0.52 -0.43
CA GLY A 156 1.85 -0.46 -1.20
C GLY A 156 1.61 -0.40 -2.71
N PRO A 157 2.14 -1.38 -3.47
CA PRO A 157 2.00 -1.43 -4.92
C PRO A 157 0.54 -1.62 -5.38
N LEU A 158 0.12 -0.86 -6.39
CA LEU A 158 -1.23 -0.96 -6.96
C LEU A 158 -1.46 -2.24 -7.80
N ALA A 159 -0.39 -2.78 -8.40
CA ALA A 159 -0.47 -3.87 -9.38
C ALA A 159 -0.79 -5.25 -8.77
N SER A 160 -0.86 -5.36 -7.45
CA SER A 160 -1.19 -6.58 -6.74
C SER A 160 -2.35 -6.33 -5.79
N SER A 161 -3.47 -7.03 -6.02
CA SER A 161 -4.54 -7.24 -5.03
C SER A 161 -4.02 -7.79 -3.68
N ASN A 162 -2.75 -8.20 -3.63
CA ASN A 162 -2.06 -8.86 -2.52
C ASN A 162 -1.03 -7.95 -1.84
N SER A 163 -0.97 -6.64 -2.14
CA SER A 163 0.03 -5.74 -1.54
C SER A 163 -0.52 -4.37 -1.13
N PHE A 164 -1.85 -4.25 -1.11
CA PHE A 164 -2.53 -3.12 -0.50
C PHE A 164 -2.78 -3.46 0.98
N TRP A 165 -1.90 -2.97 1.86
CA TRP A 165 -1.99 -3.24 3.29
C TRP A 165 -3.06 -2.37 3.96
N SER A 166 -4.29 -2.33 3.47
CA SER A 166 -5.37 -1.54 4.11
C SER A 166 -5.89 -2.18 5.40
N GLU A 167 -6.63 -1.41 6.20
CA GLU A 167 -7.44 -1.92 7.31
C GLU A 167 -8.31 -3.12 6.88
N ASN A 168 -8.89 -3.08 5.68
CA ASN A 168 -9.68 -4.20 5.13
C ASN A 168 -8.86 -5.48 4.88
N SER A 169 -7.53 -5.40 4.94
CA SER A 169 -6.59 -6.51 4.81
C SER A 169 -6.12 -7.02 6.17
N ILE A 170 -6.54 -6.38 7.27
CA ILE A 170 -6.30 -6.88 8.63
C ILE A 170 -7.28 -8.01 8.89
N LEU A 171 -6.74 -9.20 9.10
CA LEU A 171 -7.53 -10.41 9.32
C LEU A 171 -7.11 -11.09 10.62
N PRO A 172 -8.07 -11.60 11.40
CA PRO A 172 -7.75 -12.54 12.44
C PRO A 172 -7.18 -13.80 11.78
N SER A 173 -5.99 -14.23 12.17
CA SER A 173 -5.40 -15.46 11.61
C SER A 173 -6.26 -16.69 11.92
N GLN A 174 -7.12 -16.61 12.94
CA GLN A 174 -8.14 -17.62 13.21
C GLN A 174 -9.15 -17.82 12.07
N GLY A 175 -9.45 -16.81 11.26
CA GLY A 175 -10.32 -16.94 10.09
C GLY A 175 -9.72 -17.85 9.01
N LEU A 176 -8.40 -18.03 9.01
CA LEU A 176 -7.67 -18.89 8.08
C LEU A 176 -7.50 -20.33 8.60
N ILE A 177 -7.63 -20.58 9.91
CA ILE A 177 -7.48 -21.93 10.47
C ILE A 177 -8.54 -22.91 9.94
N PRO A 178 -9.85 -22.57 9.85
CA PRO A 178 -10.83 -23.49 9.30
C PRO A 178 -10.47 -23.93 7.87
N LEU A 179 -10.00 -22.99 7.04
CA LEU A 179 -9.54 -23.27 5.67
C LEU A 179 -8.30 -24.16 5.69
N ALA A 180 -7.32 -23.85 6.54
CA ALA A 180 -6.11 -24.67 6.70
C ALA A 180 -6.45 -26.09 7.18
N ARG A 181 -7.40 -26.26 8.12
CA ARG A 181 -7.88 -27.57 8.62
C ARG A 181 -8.67 -28.36 7.59
N MET A 182 -9.34 -27.70 6.64
CA MET A 182 -10.02 -28.37 5.53
C MET A 182 -9.02 -28.96 4.52
N VAL A 183 -7.84 -28.37 4.39
CA VAL A 183 -6.80 -28.76 3.43
C VAL A 183 -5.75 -29.69 4.06
N HIS A 184 -5.44 -29.47 5.33
CA HIS A 184 -4.41 -30.19 6.06
C HIS A 184 -5.07 -30.99 7.19
N GLU A 185 -4.88 -32.32 7.16
CA GLU A 185 -5.35 -33.22 8.22
C GLU A 185 -4.87 -32.69 9.58
N SER A 186 -5.81 -32.57 10.51
CA SER A 186 -5.68 -31.94 11.82
C SER A 186 -4.42 -32.35 12.60
N GLU A 187 -3.36 -31.55 12.52
CA GLU A 187 -2.30 -31.56 13.53
C GLU A 187 -2.40 -30.31 14.42
N GLU A 188 -2.04 -30.48 15.69
CA GLU A 188 -1.86 -29.38 16.64
C GLU A 188 -0.88 -28.34 16.09
N LEU A 189 -1.20 -27.06 16.30
CA LEU A 189 -0.33 -25.97 15.90
C LEU A 189 0.72 -25.70 16.99
N PRO A 190 1.97 -25.38 16.62
CA PRO A 190 3.02 -25.06 17.59
C PRO A 190 2.86 -23.67 18.24
N TYR A 191 1.79 -22.95 17.90
CA TYR A 191 1.41 -21.65 18.43
C TYR A 191 -0.11 -21.58 18.59
N ASN A 192 -0.57 -20.61 19.37
CA ASN A 192 -1.96 -20.25 19.43
C ASN A 192 -2.30 -19.28 18.29
N PRO A 193 -3.21 -19.63 17.37
CA PRO A 193 -3.57 -18.75 16.26
C PRO A 193 -4.26 -17.44 16.67
N ASP A 194 -4.89 -17.39 17.85
CA ASP A 194 -5.50 -16.17 18.39
C ASP A 194 -4.44 -15.13 18.78
N ASP A 195 -3.17 -15.57 18.81
CA ASP A 195 -1.99 -14.75 19.03
C ASP A 195 -1.28 -14.34 17.73
N LEU A 196 -1.93 -14.55 16.58
CA LEU A 196 -1.56 -13.91 15.30
C LEU A 196 -2.61 -12.91 14.78
N LEU A 197 -2.13 -11.75 14.33
CA LEU A 197 -2.91 -10.71 13.64
C LEU A 197 -2.29 -10.42 12.27
N MET A 198 -2.91 -10.92 11.21
CA MET A 198 -2.43 -10.73 9.84
C MET A 198 -2.74 -9.30 9.37
N PHE A 199 -1.76 -8.63 8.78
CA PHE A 199 -1.92 -7.27 8.21
C PHE A 199 -1.47 -7.15 6.75
N SER A 200 -0.78 -8.17 6.23
CA SER A 200 -0.28 -8.21 4.84
C SER A 200 -0.40 -9.63 4.29
N PRO A 201 -1.60 -10.04 3.83
CA PRO A 201 -1.81 -11.32 3.17
C PRO A 201 -1.18 -11.31 1.77
N ASN A 202 -0.51 -12.39 1.38
CA ASN A 202 0.11 -12.50 0.05
C ASN A 202 -0.83 -13.08 -1.03
N GLY A 203 -2.08 -13.39 -0.68
CA GLY A 203 -3.11 -13.95 -1.57
C GLY A 203 -2.99 -15.44 -1.88
N TYR A 204 -1.95 -16.12 -1.38
CA TYR A 204 -1.74 -17.57 -1.52
C TYR A 204 -1.94 -18.33 -0.19
N GLY A 205 -2.49 -17.64 0.80
CA GLY A 205 -2.68 -18.14 2.15
C GLY A 205 -1.55 -17.72 3.09
N ASP A 206 -0.36 -17.36 2.63
CA ASP A 206 0.68 -16.86 3.53
C ASP A 206 0.47 -15.37 3.83
N GLY A 207 1.14 -14.86 4.85
CA GLY A 207 1.11 -13.43 5.12
C GLY A 207 1.93 -13.01 6.33
N ARG A 208 2.22 -11.71 6.40
CA ARG A 208 2.83 -11.12 7.60
C ARG A 208 1.79 -10.91 8.68
N CYS A 209 2.14 -11.36 9.87
CA CYS A 209 1.33 -11.27 11.07
C CYS A 209 2.11 -10.59 12.18
N PHE A 210 1.44 -9.80 13.00
CA PHE A 210 1.92 -9.56 14.36
C PHE A 210 1.75 -10.84 15.18
N GLN A 211 2.74 -11.16 16.02
CA GLN A 211 2.67 -12.30 16.93
C GLN A 211 2.85 -11.85 18.38
N ARG A 212 1.79 -11.91 19.18
CA ARG A 212 1.89 -11.63 20.62
C ARG A 212 2.30 -12.89 21.37
N GLN A 213 3.17 -12.75 22.37
CA GLN A 213 3.49 -13.83 23.30
C GLN A 213 2.56 -13.81 24.52
N THR A 214 2.00 -12.64 24.82
CA THR A 214 1.03 -12.43 25.90
C THR A 214 -0.04 -11.44 25.46
N ILE A 215 -1.24 -11.54 26.05
CA ILE A 215 -2.37 -10.64 25.77
C ILE A 215 -2.03 -9.18 26.12
N GLN A 216 -1.09 -8.94 27.03
CA GLN A 216 -0.69 -7.59 27.46
C GLN A 216 0.41 -6.98 26.58
N GLN A 217 0.96 -7.71 25.61
CA GLN A 217 2.01 -7.19 24.74
C GLN A 217 1.45 -6.17 23.76
N VAL A 218 1.83 -4.91 23.93
CA VAL A 218 1.23 -3.77 23.21
C VAL A 218 1.73 -3.64 21.78
N ASN A 219 3.01 -3.89 21.52
CA ASN A 219 3.60 -3.76 20.18
C ASN A 219 4.44 -5.01 19.85
N PRO A 220 3.79 -6.13 19.51
CA PRO A 220 4.46 -7.38 19.20
C PRO A 220 5.37 -7.28 17.96
N PRO A 221 6.36 -8.18 17.82
CA PRO A 221 7.09 -8.33 16.56
C PRO A 221 6.17 -8.88 15.47
N THR A 222 6.66 -8.82 14.24
CA THR A 222 6.02 -9.42 13.08
C THR A 222 6.72 -10.70 12.68
N VAL A 223 5.97 -11.65 12.15
CA VAL A 223 6.43 -12.94 11.61
C VAL A 223 5.77 -13.20 10.27
N MET A 224 6.40 -14.02 9.43
CA MET A 224 5.77 -14.56 8.23
C MET A 224 5.08 -15.86 8.61
N TRP A 225 3.76 -15.91 8.44
CA TRP A 225 2.99 -17.15 8.55
C TRP A 225 2.96 -17.84 7.19
N LEU A 226 3.41 -19.08 7.14
CA LEU A 226 3.36 -19.92 5.95
C LEU A 226 2.19 -20.90 6.07
N ASN A 227 1.23 -20.82 5.15
CA ASN A 227 0.06 -21.69 5.15
C ASN A 227 0.43 -23.15 4.88
N LYS A 228 1.38 -23.39 3.97
CA LYS A 228 1.75 -24.73 3.49
C LYS A 228 2.20 -25.68 4.61
N ASP A 229 3.06 -25.21 5.50
CA ASP A 229 3.61 -25.99 6.61
C ASP A 229 3.16 -25.48 7.99
N ARG A 230 2.32 -24.44 8.00
CA ARG A 230 1.77 -23.80 9.19
C ARG A 230 2.87 -23.31 10.13
N SER A 231 4.01 -22.88 9.58
CA SER A 231 5.15 -22.39 10.34
C SER A 231 5.15 -20.86 10.48
N LEU A 232 5.88 -20.38 11.50
CA LEU A 232 6.21 -18.98 11.69
C LEU A 232 7.71 -18.82 11.45
N ILE A 233 8.07 -17.95 10.51
CA ILE A 233 9.46 -17.68 10.16
C ILE A 233 9.71 -16.17 10.14
N GLU A 234 10.99 -15.79 10.10
CA GLU A 234 11.43 -14.41 9.90
C GLU A 234 10.78 -13.42 10.87
N GLU A 235 11.24 -13.39 12.13
CA GLU A 235 10.78 -12.44 13.14
C GLU A 235 11.49 -11.08 13.01
N TRP A 236 10.72 -10.00 12.87
CA TRP A 236 11.21 -8.64 12.60
C TRP A 236 10.38 -7.61 13.38
N GLY A 237 10.97 -6.47 13.74
CA GLY A 237 10.18 -5.31 14.13
C GLY A 237 9.30 -4.84 12.95
N PHE A 238 8.10 -4.30 13.20
CA PHE A 238 7.21 -3.85 12.12
C PHE A 238 7.88 -2.84 11.19
N TYR A 239 8.47 -1.77 11.75
CA TYR A 239 9.15 -0.75 10.95
C TYR A 239 10.41 -1.30 10.26
N GLU A 240 11.17 -2.16 10.94
CA GLU A 240 12.34 -2.83 10.35
C GLU A 240 11.93 -3.64 9.09
N TYR A 241 10.83 -4.39 9.18
CA TYR A 241 10.29 -5.13 8.04
C TYR A 241 9.86 -4.20 6.90
N VAL A 242 9.09 -3.15 7.21
CA VAL A 242 8.60 -2.22 6.19
C VAL A 242 9.76 -1.50 5.50
N ASP A 243 10.71 -0.97 6.26
CA ASP A 243 11.83 -0.20 5.72
C ASP A 243 12.75 -1.06 4.84
N ALA A 244 12.97 -2.33 5.23
CA ALA A 244 13.78 -3.28 4.47
C ALA A 244 13.20 -3.65 3.09
N LEU A 245 11.91 -3.41 2.84
CA LEU A 245 11.33 -3.58 1.51
C LEU A 245 11.76 -2.50 0.53
N PHE A 246 12.26 -1.37 1.03
CA PHE A 246 12.65 -0.20 0.24
C PHE A 246 14.17 0.05 0.23
N SER A 247 14.94 -0.72 1.00
CA SER A 247 16.39 -0.60 1.10
C SER A 247 17.18 -1.24 -0.07
N GLN A 248 16.48 -1.76 -1.10
CA GLN A 248 17.04 -2.51 -2.25
C GLN A 248 17.06 -1.73 -3.58
#